data_AF-M2ZJB6-F1
#
_entry.id   AF-M2ZJB6-F1
#
_cell.length_a   1.000
_cell.length_b   1.000
_cell.length_c   1.000
_cell.angle_alpha   90.00
_cell.angle_beta   90.00
_cell.angle_gamma   90.00
#
_symmetry.space_group_name_H-M   'P 1'
#
loop_
_entity.id
_entity.type
_entity.pdbx_description
1 polymer ?
#
loop_
_entity_poly.entity_id
_entity_poly.type
_entity_poly.pdbx_seq_one_letter_code
_entity_poly.pdbx_strand_id
1 'polypeptide(L)'
;ITTDKDHGGIALTICTLMATWVVLSFMVRMYMRATVSGPFGKDDILCSIATIFGVIQMIVASAAVSFGFGKALELLTDAQVAKASKAVYAAQLLYIVTNALTKCTVALLLARIVFIKSRVYACYGVLGLSALWGFASFLAQAIRCADGAPWKLVGSHCSNQYTSWQAITAFNIIIEIFIFAMPIWLVWDLQTDLMKKFTVVAIFSLRLPVIVAAGLRLHFLSETIGSSEPLLKGVIPFICLNIEMHYGLIAATIPTLKPFVGAFNTGWG
;
A
#
# COMPACT_ATOMS: atom_id res chain seq x y z
N ILE A 1 -4.52 -26.33 8.09
CA ILE A 1 -5.56 -26.38 9.14
C ILE A 1 -6.50 -25.22 8.87
N THR A 2 -7.45 -25.43 7.98
CA THR A 2 -8.44 -24.44 7.55
C THR A 2 -9.77 -25.15 7.61
N THR A 3 -10.52 -24.91 8.67
CA THR A 3 -11.94 -25.28 8.71
C THR A 3 -12.69 -24.26 7.85
N ASP A 4 -13.74 -24.64 7.13
CA ASP A 4 -14.54 -23.73 6.27
C ASP A 4 -15.09 -22.47 7.00
N LYS A 5 -14.98 -22.45 8.34
CA LYS A 5 -15.46 -21.40 9.25
C LYS A 5 -14.35 -20.60 9.94
N ASP A 6 -13.07 -20.88 9.67
CA ASP A 6 -11.93 -20.12 10.22
C ASP A 6 -10.81 -19.93 9.19
N HIS A 7 -10.75 -18.72 8.64
CA HIS A 7 -9.74 -18.29 7.68
C HIS A 7 -8.71 -17.31 8.30
N GLY A 8 -8.80 -17.06 9.61
CA GLY A 8 -7.93 -16.09 10.30
C GLY A 8 -6.46 -16.48 10.27
N GLY A 9 -6.16 -17.78 10.40
CA GLY A 9 -4.78 -18.30 10.36
C GLY A 9 -4.05 -18.05 9.05
N ILE A 10 -4.75 -18.17 7.91
CA ILE A 10 -4.16 -17.85 6.59
C ILE A 10 -3.87 -16.35 6.49
N ALA A 11 -4.81 -15.51 6.92
CA ALA A 11 -4.62 -14.06 6.88
C ALA A 11 -3.39 -13.65 7.71
N LEU A 12 -3.26 -14.18 8.92
CA LEU A 12 -2.15 -13.86 9.82
C LEU A 12 -0.79 -14.31 9.27
N THR A 13 -0.71 -15.54 8.74
CA THR A 13 0.54 -16.07 8.17
C THR A 13 1.01 -15.26 6.97
N ILE A 14 0.12 -14.91 6.05
CA ILE A 14 0.47 -14.08 4.89
C ILE A 14 0.92 -12.69 5.35
N CYS A 15 0.17 -12.04 6.25
CA CYS A 15 0.48 -10.69 6.69
C CYS A 15 1.82 -10.62 7.45
N THR A 16 2.13 -11.62 8.28
CA THR A 16 3.41 -11.69 9.03
C THR A 16 4.59 -11.88 8.10
N LEU A 17 4.49 -12.78 7.12
CA LEU A 17 5.54 -12.94 6.11
C LEU A 17 5.79 -11.65 5.35
N MET A 18 4.74 -10.96 4.88
CA MET A 18 4.90 -9.70 4.15
C MET A 18 5.49 -8.58 5.00
N ALA A 19 5.14 -8.50 6.28
CA ALA A 19 5.72 -7.54 7.20
C ALA A 19 7.22 -7.79 7.40
N THR A 20 7.65 -9.05 7.53
CA THR A 20 9.07 -9.40 7.60
C THR A 20 9.82 -8.92 6.35
N TRP A 21 9.26 -9.17 5.16
CA TRP A 21 9.85 -8.69 3.90
C TRP A 21 9.93 -7.16 3.81
N VAL A 22 8.91 -6.44 4.28
CA VAL A 22 8.95 -4.97 4.33
C VAL A 22 10.07 -4.47 5.24
N VAL A 23 10.20 -5.02 6.45
CA VAL A 23 11.27 -4.61 7.39
C VAL A 23 12.65 -4.89 6.78
N LEU A 24 12.85 -6.08 6.20
CA LEU A 24 14.10 -6.42 5.52
C LEU A 24 14.38 -5.45 4.36
N SER A 25 13.40 -5.17 3.51
CA SER A 25 13.56 -4.22 2.39
C SER A 25 13.92 -2.82 2.89
N PHE A 26 13.30 -2.36 3.97
CA PHE A 26 13.61 -1.07 4.59
C PHE A 26 15.03 -1.04 5.16
N MET A 27 15.48 -2.09 5.85
CA MET A 27 16.86 -2.18 6.34
C MET A 27 17.87 -2.11 5.19
N VAL A 28 17.60 -2.80 4.08
CA VAL A 28 18.45 -2.72 2.88
C VAL A 28 18.44 -1.29 2.32
N ARG A 29 17.29 -0.61 2.27
CA ARG A 29 17.21 0.80 1.85
C ARG A 29 18.13 1.69 2.70
N MET A 30 18.03 1.57 4.02
CA MET A 30 18.80 2.36 4.97
C MET A 30 20.31 2.10 4.83
N TYR A 31 20.68 0.82 4.72
CA TYR A 31 22.07 0.42 4.46
C TYR A 31 22.59 1.02 3.16
N MET A 32 21.80 0.93 2.08
CA MET A 32 22.14 1.46 0.76
C MET A 32 22.32 2.97 0.75
N ARG A 33 21.51 3.70 1.52
CA ARG A 33 21.63 5.16 1.67
C ARG A 33 22.80 5.57 2.55
N ALA A 34 23.14 4.77 3.55
CA ALA A 34 24.28 5.02 4.43
C ALA A 34 25.63 4.75 3.75
N THR A 35 25.71 3.75 2.87
CA THR A 35 27.00 3.22 2.37
C THR A 35 27.29 3.47 0.90
N VAL A 36 26.28 3.41 0.01
CA VAL A 36 26.51 3.41 -1.45
C VAL A 36 25.92 4.65 -2.14
N SER A 37 24.72 5.07 -1.74
CA SER A 37 23.87 6.01 -2.49
C SER A 37 23.37 7.21 -1.67
N GLY A 38 24.14 7.57 -0.63
CA GLY A 38 23.88 8.75 0.19
C GLY A 38 23.90 10.06 -0.62
N PRO A 39 23.44 11.19 -0.07
CA PRO A 39 22.99 11.42 1.33
C PRO A 39 21.56 10.96 1.61
N PHE A 40 21.15 10.99 2.89
CA PHE A 40 19.76 10.83 3.30
C PHE A 40 18.89 11.94 2.73
N GLY A 41 17.82 11.57 2.02
CA GLY A 41 16.90 12.51 1.39
C GLY A 41 15.54 12.60 2.08
N LYS A 42 14.71 13.54 1.62
CA LYS A 42 13.30 13.67 2.05
C LYS A 42 12.50 12.41 1.72
N ASP A 43 12.84 11.73 0.62
CA ASP A 43 12.23 10.47 0.20
C ASP A 43 12.46 9.36 1.24
N ASP A 44 13.65 9.31 1.85
CA ASP A 44 14.04 8.31 2.84
C ASP A 44 13.35 8.54 4.20
N ILE A 45 13.22 9.81 4.62
CA ILE A 45 12.44 10.18 5.82
C ILE A 45 10.99 9.74 5.65
N LEU A 46 10.38 10.07 4.51
CA LEU A 46 8.98 9.73 4.26
C LEU A 46 8.77 8.21 4.14
N CYS A 47 9.74 7.49 3.57
CA CYS A 47 9.74 6.02 3.52
C CYS A 47 9.83 5.41 4.92
N SER A 48 10.63 6.00 5.80
CA SER A 48 10.77 5.56 7.19
C SER A 48 9.46 5.74 7.96
N ILE A 49 8.81 6.89 7.80
CA ILE A 49 7.49 7.16 8.38
C ILE A 49 6.46 6.17 7.81
N ALA A 50 6.43 5.96 6.49
CA ALA A 50 5.53 5.00 5.86
C ALA A 50 5.71 3.57 6.41
N THR A 51 6.96 3.15 6.63
CA THR A 51 7.29 1.84 7.19
C THR A 51 6.81 1.71 8.63
N ILE A 52 6.96 2.75 9.46
CA ILE A 52 6.42 2.76 10.83
C ILE A 52 4.90 2.59 10.82
N PHE A 53 4.19 3.36 9.98
CA PHE A 53 2.73 3.22 9.84
C PHE A 53 2.32 1.83 9.32
N GLY A 54 3.10 1.25 8.39
CA GLY A 54 2.90 -0.12 7.91
C GLY A 54 3.06 -1.17 9.02
N VAL A 55 4.08 -1.05 9.87
CA VAL A 55 4.28 -1.95 11.02
C VAL A 55 3.14 -1.81 12.05
N ILE A 56 2.72 -0.58 12.34
CA ILE A 56 1.58 -0.35 13.24
C ILE A 56 0.31 -0.97 12.65
N GLN A 57 0.06 -0.79 11.36
CA GLN A 57 -1.07 -1.39 10.66
C GLN A 57 -1.05 -2.92 10.81
N MET A 58 0.13 -3.55 10.67
CA MET A 58 0.30 -4.98 10.82
C MET A 58 -0.02 -5.49 12.23
N ILE A 59 0.41 -4.76 13.27
CA ILE A 59 0.10 -5.10 14.66
C ILE A 59 -1.40 -5.05 14.89
N VAL A 60 -2.07 -3.99 14.41
CA VAL A 60 -3.52 -3.81 14.53
C VAL A 60 -4.28 -4.88 13.72
N ALA A 61 -3.80 -5.22 12.53
CA ALA A 61 -4.33 -6.30 11.70
C ALA A 61 -4.28 -7.65 12.41
N SER A 62 -3.14 -7.95 13.05
CA SER A 62 -2.96 -9.18 13.82
C SER A 62 -3.90 -9.24 15.03
N ALA A 63 -4.06 -8.10 15.72
CA ALA A 63 -5.03 -8.00 16.82
C ALA A 63 -6.47 -8.23 16.33
N ALA A 64 -6.84 -7.76 15.14
CA ALA A 64 -8.16 -8.01 14.57
C ALA A 64 -8.45 -9.50 14.40
N VAL A 65 -7.47 -10.27 13.88
CA VAL A 65 -7.57 -11.74 13.76
C VAL A 65 -7.71 -12.39 15.12
N SER A 66 -6.90 -11.98 16.10
CA SER A 66 -6.98 -12.48 17.49
C SER A 66 -8.35 -12.21 18.15
N PHE A 67 -9.03 -11.12 17.77
CA PHE A 67 -10.38 -10.80 18.24
C PHE A 67 -11.49 -11.57 17.51
N GLY A 68 -11.17 -12.34 16.47
CA GLY A 68 -12.14 -13.17 15.75
C GLY A 68 -12.38 -12.77 14.29
N PHE A 69 -11.60 -11.83 13.74
CA PHE A 69 -11.67 -11.55 12.30
C PHE A 69 -11.28 -12.79 11.49
N GLY A 70 -12.11 -13.16 10.51
CA GLY A 70 -11.96 -14.39 9.73
C GLY A 70 -12.63 -15.63 10.31
N LYS A 71 -13.42 -15.49 11.38
CA LYS A 71 -14.31 -16.55 11.90
C LYS A 71 -15.76 -16.26 11.51
N ALA A 72 -16.56 -17.33 11.41
CA ALA A 72 -18.01 -17.22 11.24
C ALA A 72 -18.66 -16.47 12.43
N LEU A 73 -19.73 -15.69 12.17
CA LEU A 73 -20.38 -14.88 13.20
C LEU A 73 -20.96 -15.70 14.35
N GLU A 74 -21.47 -16.91 14.05
CA GLU A 74 -22.02 -17.84 15.06
C GLU A 74 -20.99 -18.27 16.13
N LEU A 75 -19.69 -18.17 15.83
CA LEU A 75 -18.60 -18.54 16.74
C LEU A 75 -18.15 -17.38 17.64
N LEU A 76 -18.77 -16.20 17.50
CA LEU A 76 -18.29 -14.96 18.11
C LEU A 76 -19.36 -14.34 19.00
N THR A 77 -18.91 -13.76 20.11
CA THR A 77 -19.74 -12.87 20.94
C THR A 77 -19.81 -11.47 20.33
N ASP A 78 -20.88 -10.72 20.62
CA ASP A 78 -21.04 -9.33 20.14
C ASP A 78 -19.85 -8.43 20.53
N ALA A 79 -19.28 -8.66 21.72
CA ALA A 79 -18.10 -7.95 22.19
C ALA A 79 -16.85 -8.24 21.34
N GLN A 80 -16.67 -9.48 20.89
CA GLN A 80 -15.58 -9.87 19.98
C GLN A 80 -15.77 -9.26 18.60
N VAL A 81 -16.99 -9.33 18.05
CA VAL A 81 -17.34 -8.71 16.76
C VAL A 81 -17.04 -7.21 16.80
N ALA A 82 -17.42 -6.50 17.87
CA ALA A 82 -17.14 -5.08 18.01
C ALA A 82 -15.64 -4.77 18.09
N LYS A 83 -14.85 -5.55 18.83
CA LYS A 83 -13.38 -5.38 18.93
C LYS A 83 -12.69 -5.65 17.59
N ALA A 84 -13.02 -6.76 16.93
CA ALA A 84 -12.48 -7.10 15.62
C ALA A 84 -12.82 -6.02 14.59
N SER A 85 -14.07 -5.54 14.60
CA SER A 85 -14.52 -4.51 13.67
C SER A 85 -13.80 -3.17 13.84
N LYS A 86 -13.56 -2.74 15.08
CA LYS A 86 -12.74 -1.55 15.40
C LYS A 86 -11.30 -1.70 14.94
N ALA A 87 -10.70 -2.88 15.14
CA ALA A 87 -9.33 -3.15 14.73
C ALA A 87 -9.20 -3.15 13.19
N VAL A 88 -10.12 -3.80 12.46
CA VAL A 88 -10.14 -3.75 10.98
C VAL A 88 -10.30 -2.32 10.47
N TYR A 89 -11.19 -1.54 11.08
CA TYR A 89 -11.38 -0.13 10.74
C TYR A 89 -10.10 0.69 10.92
N ALA A 90 -9.42 0.56 12.07
CA ALA A 90 -8.15 1.22 12.31
C ALA A 90 -7.07 0.76 11.31
N ALA A 91 -7.00 -0.54 10.99
CA ALA A 91 -6.08 -1.06 10.00
C ALA A 91 -6.34 -0.51 8.59
N GLN A 92 -7.60 -0.30 8.20
CA GLN A 92 -7.97 0.33 6.92
C GLN A 92 -7.52 1.80 6.84
N LEU A 93 -7.66 2.57 7.92
CA LEU A 93 -7.19 3.96 7.96
C LEU A 93 -5.66 4.04 7.86
N LEU A 94 -4.96 3.20 8.64
CA LEU A 94 -3.51 3.12 8.59
C LEU A 94 -3.00 2.70 7.20
N TYR A 95 -3.71 1.78 6.53
CA TYR A 95 -3.42 1.42 5.15
C TYR A 95 -3.45 2.63 4.20
N ILE A 96 -4.47 3.50 4.30
CA ILE A 96 -4.58 4.69 3.43
C ILE A 96 -3.37 5.60 3.64
N VAL A 97 -3.02 5.85 4.91
CA VAL A 97 -1.86 6.68 5.28
C VAL A 97 -0.57 6.10 4.72
N THR A 98 -0.31 4.81 4.96
CA THR A 98 0.89 4.12 4.46
C THR A 98 0.96 4.14 2.94
N ASN A 99 -0.14 3.88 2.24
CA ASN A 99 -0.19 3.87 0.78
C ASN A 99 0.06 5.27 0.19
N ALA A 100 -0.51 6.32 0.79
CA ALA A 100 -0.27 7.70 0.38
C ALA A 100 1.19 8.11 0.61
N LEU A 101 1.76 7.82 1.78
CA LEU A 101 3.17 8.11 2.09
C LEU A 101 4.12 7.38 1.13
N THR A 102 3.81 6.13 0.80
CA THR A 102 4.60 5.33 -0.16
C THR A 102 4.63 5.97 -1.55
N LYS A 103 3.49 6.48 -2.04
CA LYS A 103 3.41 7.22 -3.31
C LYS A 103 4.22 8.50 -3.25
N CYS A 104 4.09 9.26 -2.17
CA CYS A 104 4.86 10.49 -1.96
C CYS A 104 6.37 10.22 -1.90
N THR A 105 6.82 9.13 -1.29
CA THR A 105 8.23 8.68 -1.29
C THR A 105 8.74 8.51 -2.71
N VAL A 106 7.97 7.83 -3.57
CA VAL A 106 8.38 7.61 -4.97
C VAL A 106 8.38 8.91 -5.77
N ALA A 107 7.39 9.79 -5.57
CA ALA A 107 7.37 11.10 -6.21
C ALA A 107 8.57 11.98 -5.81
N LEU A 108 8.94 11.98 -4.53
CA LEU A 108 10.15 12.66 -4.03
C LEU A 108 11.42 12.05 -4.59
N LEU A 109 11.49 10.72 -4.68
CA LEU A 109 12.63 10.04 -5.27
C LEU A 109 12.80 10.41 -6.75
N LEU A 110 11.70 10.45 -7.51
CA LEU A 110 11.71 10.92 -8.90
C LEU A 110 12.19 12.37 -8.98
N ALA A 111 11.64 13.26 -8.14
CA ALA A 111 12.06 14.67 -8.09
C ALA A 111 13.56 14.84 -7.80
N ARG A 112 14.15 13.94 -7.01
CA ARG A 112 15.57 13.92 -6.67
C ARG A 112 16.47 13.44 -7.82
N ILE A 113 15.99 12.53 -8.66
CA ILE A 113 16.75 11.97 -9.80
C ILE A 113 16.76 12.95 -10.99
N VAL A 114 15.73 13.79 -11.10
CA VAL A 114 15.53 14.72 -12.22
C VAL A 114 16.36 15.99 -12.06
N PHE A 115 17.09 16.39 -13.10
CA PHE A 115 17.84 17.65 -13.11
C PHE A 115 17.09 18.82 -13.79
N ILE A 116 16.09 18.54 -14.62
CA ILE A 116 15.35 19.54 -15.39
C ILE A 116 14.23 20.14 -14.53
N LYS A 117 14.29 21.45 -14.23
CA LYS A 117 13.35 22.15 -13.33
C LYS A 117 11.88 21.93 -13.68
N SER A 118 11.48 22.03 -14.95
CA SER A 118 10.10 21.77 -15.39
C SER A 118 9.61 20.37 -15.01
N ARG A 119 10.46 19.35 -15.19
CA ARG A 119 10.14 17.96 -14.85
C ARG A 119 10.11 17.71 -13.34
N VAL A 120 10.90 18.46 -12.56
CA VAL A 120 10.84 18.45 -11.09
C VAL A 120 9.49 18.97 -10.60
N TYR A 121 8.96 20.05 -11.19
CA TYR A 121 7.62 20.56 -10.84
C TYR A 121 6.52 19.54 -11.13
N ALA A 122 6.63 18.77 -12.22
CA ALA A 122 5.71 17.67 -12.49
C ALA A 122 5.76 16.59 -11.39
N CYS A 123 6.95 16.25 -10.87
CA CYS A 123 7.09 15.31 -9.74
C CYS A 123 6.43 15.84 -8.46
N TYR A 124 6.57 17.14 -8.17
CA TYR A 124 5.86 17.77 -7.05
C TYR A 124 4.35 17.84 -7.27
N GLY A 125 3.88 17.95 -8.51
CA GLY A 125 2.47 17.81 -8.85
C GLY A 125 1.92 16.43 -8.48
N VAL A 126 2.63 15.35 -8.85
CA VAL A 126 2.26 13.97 -8.48
C VAL A 126 2.32 13.75 -6.96
N LEU A 127 3.29 14.37 -6.27
CA LEU A 127 3.34 14.37 -4.81
C LEU A 127 2.10 15.03 -4.21
N GLY A 128 1.73 16.23 -4.70
CA GLY A 128 0.54 16.95 -4.25
C GLY A 128 -0.74 16.15 -4.49
N LEU A 129 -0.88 15.55 -5.67
CA LEU A 129 -2.00 14.69 -6.02
C LEU A 129 -2.08 13.46 -5.09
N SER A 130 -0.95 12.82 -4.79
CA SER A 130 -0.87 11.65 -3.89
C SER A 130 -1.24 12.02 -2.45
N ALA A 131 -0.75 13.16 -1.97
CA ALA A 131 -1.07 13.67 -0.63
C ALA A 131 -2.55 14.07 -0.51
N LEU A 132 -3.08 14.77 -1.52
CA LEU A 132 -4.49 15.15 -1.58
C LEU A 132 -5.40 13.92 -1.60
N TRP A 133 -5.08 12.93 -2.44
CA TRP A 133 -5.82 11.66 -2.47
C TRP A 133 -5.77 10.95 -1.12
N GLY A 134 -4.59 10.88 -0.48
CA GLY A 134 -4.44 10.27 0.84
C GLY A 134 -5.29 10.95 1.90
N PHE A 135 -5.25 12.28 1.95
CA PHE A 135 -6.03 13.08 2.90
C PHE A 135 -7.53 12.95 2.64
N ALA A 136 -7.98 13.08 1.39
CA ALA A 136 -9.38 12.95 1.00
C ALA A 136 -9.92 11.54 1.29
N SER A 137 -9.14 10.50 0.98
CA SER A 137 -9.50 9.10 1.24
C SER A 137 -9.57 8.80 2.73
N PHE A 138 -8.63 9.34 3.51
CA PHE A 138 -8.64 9.20 4.97
C PHE A 138 -9.89 9.84 5.57
N LEU A 139 -10.19 11.08 5.16
CA LEU A 139 -11.38 11.79 5.63
C LEU A 139 -12.64 11.03 5.23
N ALA A 140 -12.78 10.66 3.94
CA ALA A 140 -13.93 9.90 3.43
C ALA A 140 -14.18 8.62 4.24
N GLN A 141 -13.13 7.91 4.66
CA GLN A 141 -13.27 6.72 5.50
C GLN A 141 -13.48 7.01 6.97
N ALA A 142 -12.95 8.12 7.48
CA ALA A 142 -13.18 8.56 8.85
C ALA A 142 -14.65 8.93 9.10
N ILE A 143 -15.30 9.58 8.12
CA ILE A 143 -16.69 10.04 8.21
C ILE A 143 -17.67 9.20 7.38
N ARG A 144 -17.31 7.93 7.08
CA ARG A 144 -18.06 7.08 6.14
C ARG A 144 -19.51 6.76 6.53
N CYS A 145 -19.93 7.06 7.75
CA CYS A 145 -21.29 6.86 8.24
C CYS A 145 -21.80 8.14 8.91
N ALA A 146 -23.02 8.58 8.56
CA ALA A 146 -23.62 9.82 9.06
C ALA A 146 -24.21 9.65 10.47
N ASP A 147 -24.96 8.58 10.71
CA ASP A 147 -25.77 8.39 11.94
C ASP A 147 -25.31 7.20 12.79
N GLY A 148 -24.06 6.74 12.65
CA GLY A 148 -23.60 5.52 13.30
C GLY A 148 -22.10 5.39 13.47
N ALA A 149 -21.72 4.39 14.27
CA ALA A 149 -20.34 4.01 14.53
C ALA A 149 -19.65 3.55 13.23
N PRO A 150 -18.63 4.26 12.71
CA PRO A 150 -18.04 3.97 11.41
C PRO A 150 -17.39 2.59 11.35
N TRP A 151 -16.93 2.06 12.49
CA TRP A 151 -16.30 0.74 12.56
C TRP A 151 -17.27 -0.44 12.41
N LYS A 152 -18.59 -0.27 12.46
CA LYS A 152 -19.53 -1.40 12.36
C LYS A 152 -19.45 -2.07 10.97
N LEU A 153 -19.09 -3.35 10.95
CA LEU A 153 -19.04 -4.20 9.75
C LEU A 153 -20.28 -5.07 9.56
N VAL A 154 -21.08 -5.25 10.62
CA VAL A 154 -22.31 -6.06 10.64
C VAL A 154 -23.52 -5.13 10.77
N GLY A 155 -24.53 -5.35 9.94
CA GLY A 155 -25.76 -4.55 9.88
C GLY A 155 -25.76 -3.46 8.79
N SER A 156 -26.94 -2.99 8.40
CA SER A 156 -27.18 -2.11 7.24
C SER A 156 -27.01 -0.61 7.55
N HIS A 157 -26.02 -0.24 8.34
CA HIS A 157 -25.93 1.15 8.85
C HIS A 157 -25.11 2.10 7.98
N CYS A 158 -24.33 1.61 7.01
CA CYS A 158 -23.47 2.46 6.16
C CYS A 158 -23.66 2.12 4.67
N SER A 159 -24.69 2.71 4.06
CA SER A 159 -25.12 2.45 2.66
C SER A 159 -24.04 2.75 1.60
N ASN A 160 -23.11 3.68 1.88
CA ASN A 160 -22.20 4.20 0.86
C ASN A 160 -20.76 3.64 0.95
N GLN A 161 -20.54 2.59 1.75
CA GLN A 161 -19.19 2.05 1.97
C GLN A 161 -18.55 1.51 0.69
N TYR A 162 -19.30 0.79 -0.14
CA TYR A 162 -18.79 0.24 -1.39
C TYR A 162 -18.42 1.35 -2.37
N THR A 163 -19.34 2.30 -2.59
CA THR A 163 -19.14 3.44 -3.50
C THR A 163 -17.95 4.31 -3.09
N SER A 164 -17.77 4.55 -1.78
CA SER A 164 -16.58 5.25 -1.26
C SER A 164 -15.29 4.52 -1.64
N TRP A 165 -15.23 3.20 -1.39
CA TRP A 165 -14.06 2.41 -1.77
C TRP A 165 -13.84 2.31 -3.29
N GLN A 166 -14.90 2.28 -4.10
CA GLN A 166 -14.79 2.34 -5.56
C GLN A 166 -14.10 3.62 -6.01
N ALA A 167 -14.54 4.78 -5.49
CA ALA A 167 -13.93 6.07 -5.82
C ALA A 167 -12.46 6.13 -5.35
N ILE A 168 -12.19 5.72 -4.10
CA ILE A 168 -10.83 5.70 -3.53
C ILE A 168 -9.90 4.83 -4.38
N THR A 169 -10.35 3.62 -4.75
CA THR A 169 -9.57 2.68 -5.57
C THR A 169 -9.37 3.19 -6.99
N ALA A 170 -10.38 3.81 -7.61
CA ALA A 170 -10.24 4.37 -8.96
C ALA A 170 -9.16 5.47 -9.01
N PHE A 171 -9.20 6.44 -8.08
CA PHE A 171 -8.17 7.48 -8.00
C PHE A 171 -6.80 6.92 -7.63
N ASN A 172 -6.74 5.91 -6.75
CA ASN A 172 -5.50 5.21 -6.42
C ASN A 172 -4.83 4.61 -7.66
N ILE A 173 -5.59 3.92 -8.50
CA ILE A 173 -5.11 3.31 -9.75
C ILE A 173 -4.61 4.38 -10.72
N ILE A 174 -5.38 5.46 -10.90
CA ILE A 174 -4.99 6.59 -11.76
C ILE A 174 -3.64 7.18 -11.32
N ILE A 175 -3.45 7.37 -10.01
CA ILE A 175 -2.20 7.91 -9.45
C ILE A 175 -1.02 6.93 -9.67
N GLU A 176 -1.23 5.63 -9.50
CA GLU A 176 -0.17 4.63 -9.78
C GLU A 176 0.22 4.63 -11.25
N ILE A 177 -0.74 4.77 -12.18
CA ILE A 177 -0.46 4.90 -13.61
C ILE A 177 0.35 6.18 -13.87
N PHE A 178 0.01 7.31 -13.25
CA PHE A 178 0.82 8.53 -13.38
C PHE A 178 2.24 8.35 -12.84
N ILE A 179 2.41 7.74 -11.67
CA ILE A 179 3.73 7.46 -11.10
C ILE A 179 4.56 6.56 -12.03
N PHE A 180 3.94 5.59 -12.69
CA PHE A 180 4.61 4.72 -13.67
C PHE A 180 4.93 5.46 -14.99
N ALA A 181 4.05 6.32 -15.48
CA ALA A 181 4.26 7.07 -16.72
C ALA A 181 5.36 8.14 -16.59
N MET A 182 5.51 8.74 -15.41
CA MET A 182 6.51 9.78 -15.12
C MET A 182 7.96 9.40 -15.51
N PRO A 183 8.52 8.26 -15.08
CA PRO A 183 9.87 7.85 -15.47
C PRO A 183 10.01 7.61 -16.97
N ILE A 184 8.97 7.11 -17.66
CA ILE A 184 8.98 6.94 -19.13
C ILE A 184 9.12 8.29 -19.81
N TRP A 185 8.28 9.25 -19.42
CA TRP A 185 8.32 10.62 -19.94
C TRP A 185 9.66 11.30 -19.62
N LEU A 186 10.21 11.07 -18.42
CA LEU A 186 11.48 11.65 -18.00
C LEU A 186 12.68 11.15 -18.83
N VAL A 187 12.71 9.87 -19.22
CA VAL A 187 13.85 9.29 -19.97
C VAL A 187 13.70 9.42 -21.49
N TRP A 188 12.54 9.84 -22.00
CA TRP A 188 12.25 9.92 -23.42
C TRP A 188 13.28 10.79 -24.17
N ASP A 189 13.41 12.05 -23.75
CA ASP A 189 14.33 13.01 -24.41
C ASP A 189 15.78 12.95 -23.91
N LEU A 190 16.09 12.07 -22.96
CA LEU A 190 17.45 12.00 -22.41
C LEU A 190 18.35 11.22 -23.37
N GLN A 191 19.50 11.77 -23.74
CA GLN A 191 20.52 11.09 -24.56
C GLN A 191 21.30 10.03 -23.75
N THR A 192 20.59 9.06 -23.19
CA THR A 192 21.16 7.91 -22.49
C THR A 192 21.05 6.64 -23.31
N ASP A 193 21.97 5.72 -23.07
CA ASP A 193 21.95 4.37 -23.63
C ASP A 193 20.60 3.67 -23.38
N LEU A 194 20.10 2.99 -24.42
CA LEU A 194 18.78 2.33 -24.44
C LEU A 194 18.65 1.33 -23.29
N MET A 195 19.73 0.61 -22.96
CA MET A 195 19.75 -0.32 -21.83
C MET A 195 19.50 0.39 -20.50
N LYS A 196 20.09 1.58 -20.29
CA LYS A 196 19.88 2.37 -19.07
C LYS A 196 18.46 2.91 -18.98
N LYS A 197 17.84 3.29 -20.11
CA LYS A 197 16.43 3.70 -20.17
C LYS A 197 15.52 2.53 -19.80
N PHE A 198 15.76 1.35 -20.40
CA PHE A 198 14.99 0.15 -20.11
C PHE A 198 15.08 -0.24 -18.63
N THR A 199 16.26 -0.24 -18.02
CA THR A 199 16.41 -0.53 -16.58
C THR A 199 15.58 0.42 -15.71
N VAL A 200 15.54 1.72 -16.02
CA VAL A 200 14.71 2.68 -15.26
C VAL A 200 13.24 2.31 -15.39
N VAL A 201 12.74 2.14 -16.61
CA VAL A 201 11.33 1.80 -16.85
C VAL A 201 10.95 0.48 -16.18
N ALA A 202 11.81 -0.54 -16.28
CA ALA A 202 11.61 -1.84 -15.66
C ALA A 202 11.48 -1.74 -14.14
N ILE A 203 12.36 -0.98 -13.48
CA ILE A 203 12.32 -0.79 -12.02
C ILE A 203 11.01 -0.13 -11.58
N PHE A 204 10.54 0.91 -12.28
CA PHE A 204 9.29 1.58 -11.91
C PHE A 204 8.05 0.76 -12.30
N SER A 205 8.14 -0.11 -13.30
CA SER A 205 7.06 -1.05 -13.66
C SER A 205 6.74 -2.05 -12.55
N LEU A 206 7.66 -2.28 -11.62
CA LEU A 206 7.43 -3.12 -10.43
C LEU A 206 6.36 -2.55 -9.49
N ARG A 207 5.85 -1.34 -9.71
CA ARG A 207 4.65 -0.85 -9.01
C ARG A 207 3.34 -1.30 -9.64
N LEU A 208 3.32 -1.69 -10.92
CA LEU A 208 2.08 -2.07 -11.63
C LEU A 208 1.31 -3.22 -10.95
N PRO A 209 1.95 -4.25 -10.34
CA PRO A 209 1.20 -5.28 -9.63
C PRO A 209 0.35 -4.76 -8.45
N VAL A 210 0.66 -3.58 -7.89
CA VAL A 210 -0.18 -2.91 -6.87
C VAL A 210 -1.57 -2.60 -7.43
N ILE A 211 -1.67 -2.23 -8.71
CA ILE A 211 -2.95 -1.94 -9.39
C ILE A 211 -3.82 -3.19 -9.46
N VAL A 212 -3.21 -4.34 -9.78
CA VAL A 212 -3.91 -5.63 -9.83
C VAL A 212 -4.44 -5.99 -8.45
N ALA A 213 -3.61 -5.84 -7.40
CA ALA A 213 -4.04 -6.10 -6.02
C ALA A 213 -5.21 -5.19 -5.59
N ALA A 214 -5.18 -3.90 -5.96
CA ALA A 214 -6.26 -2.96 -5.68
C ALA A 214 -7.56 -3.33 -6.41
N GLY A 215 -7.48 -3.77 -7.67
CA GLY A 215 -8.62 -4.25 -8.44
C GLY A 215 -9.25 -5.52 -7.86
N LEU A 216 -8.42 -6.52 -7.55
CA LEU A 216 -8.88 -7.76 -6.88
C LEU A 216 -9.55 -7.46 -5.54
N ARG A 217 -8.95 -6.57 -4.75
CA ARG A 217 -9.54 -6.12 -3.50
C ARG A 217 -10.95 -5.55 -3.70
N LEU A 218 -11.14 -4.69 -4.69
CA LEU A 218 -12.44 -4.07 -4.95
C LEU A 218 -13.48 -5.09 -5.40
N HIS A 219 -13.07 -6.07 -6.21
CA HIS A 219 -13.91 -7.19 -6.63
C HIS A 219 -14.37 -8.03 -5.43
N PHE A 220 -13.46 -8.52 -4.59
CA PHE A 220 -13.87 -9.32 -3.42
C PHE A 220 -14.62 -8.49 -2.36
N LEU A 221 -14.37 -7.18 -2.31
CA LEU A 221 -15.12 -6.28 -1.43
C LEU A 221 -16.59 -6.17 -1.86
N SER A 222 -16.90 -6.20 -3.16
CA SER A 222 -18.30 -6.17 -3.62
C SER A 222 -19.07 -7.41 -3.21
N GLU A 223 -18.41 -8.55 -3.14
CA GLU A 223 -19.02 -9.81 -2.66
C GLU A 223 -19.19 -9.85 -1.13
N THR A 224 -18.37 -9.09 -0.40
CA THR A 224 -18.40 -9.03 1.07
C THR A 224 -19.51 -8.11 1.56
N ILE A 225 -19.70 -6.95 0.91
CA ILE A 225 -20.69 -5.96 1.30
C ILE A 225 -22.10 -6.48 0.97
N GLY A 226 -22.95 -6.56 2.00
CA GLY A 226 -24.30 -7.15 1.88
C GLY A 226 -24.35 -8.66 2.10
N SER A 227 -23.21 -9.31 2.38
CA SER A 227 -23.20 -10.72 2.76
C SER A 227 -23.66 -10.95 4.21
N SER A 228 -24.17 -12.14 4.49
CA SER A 228 -24.57 -12.57 5.85
C SER A 228 -23.38 -12.76 6.80
N GLU A 229 -22.18 -13.02 6.25
CA GLU A 229 -20.96 -13.36 6.99
C GLU A 229 -19.79 -12.40 6.63
N PRO A 230 -19.89 -11.09 6.92
CA PRO A 230 -18.91 -10.10 6.49
C PRO A 230 -17.53 -10.27 7.14
N LEU A 231 -17.44 -10.83 8.35
CA LEU A 231 -16.17 -11.08 9.03
C LEU A 231 -15.39 -12.26 8.42
N LEU A 232 -16.09 -13.29 7.92
CA LEU A 232 -15.48 -14.45 7.28
C LEU A 232 -15.10 -14.14 5.83
N LYS A 233 -16.04 -13.57 5.05
CA LYS A 233 -15.80 -13.19 3.65
C LYS A 233 -14.83 -12.02 3.49
N GLY A 234 -14.75 -11.15 4.49
CA GLY A 234 -13.84 -10.01 4.51
C GLY A 234 -12.35 -10.36 4.55
N VAL A 235 -11.99 -11.63 4.78
CA VAL A 235 -10.58 -12.06 4.84
C VAL A 235 -9.87 -11.89 3.50
N ILE A 236 -10.50 -12.26 2.39
CA ILE A 236 -9.89 -12.17 1.06
C ILE A 236 -9.59 -10.70 0.68
N PRO A 237 -10.55 -9.75 0.72
CA PRO A 237 -10.23 -8.35 0.43
C PRO A 237 -9.25 -7.75 1.44
N PHE A 238 -9.22 -8.24 2.68
CA PHE A 238 -8.23 -7.84 3.68
C PHE A 238 -6.82 -8.32 3.34
N ILE A 239 -6.66 -9.55 2.85
CA ILE A 239 -5.37 -10.07 2.37
C ILE A 239 -4.91 -9.24 1.16
N CYS A 240 -5.78 -8.97 0.19
CA CYS A 240 -5.45 -8.13 -0.98
C CYS A 240 -4.99 -6.73 -0.55
N LEU A 241 -5.66 -6.12 0.44
CA LEU A 241 -5.29 -4.82 1.02
C LEU A 241 -3.88 -4.84 1.62
N ASN A 242 -3.55 -5.89 2.37
CA ASN A 242 -2.21 -6.05 2.95
C ASN A 242 -1.16 -6.27 1.86
N ILE A 243 -1.44 -7.11 0.85
CA ILE A 243 -0.55 -7.32 -0.30
C ILE A 243 -0.27 -6.00 -1.00
N GLU A 244 -1.31 -5.22 -1.31
CA GLU A 244 -1.18 -3.93 -1.97
C GLU A 244 -0.24 -2.98 -1.20
N MET A 245 -0.44 -2.86 0.12
CA MET A 245 0.35 -1.98 0.98
C MET A 245 1.81 -2.40 1.09
N HIS A 246 2.05 -3.67 1.47
CA HIS A 246 3.40 -4.17 1.74
C HIS A 246 4.22 -4.25 0.45
N TYR A 247 3.61 -4.70 -0.65
CA TYR A 247 4.26 -4.72 -1.95
C TYR A 247 4.58 -3.31 -2.44
N GLY A 248 3.68 -2.33 -2.23
CA GLY A 248 3.94 -0.93 -2.55
C GLY A 248 5.17 -0.37 -1.82
N LEU A 249 5.33 -0.68 -0.52
CA LEU A 249 6.50 -0.29 0.27
C LEU A 249 7.80 -0.93 -0.25
N ILE A 250 7.76 -2.24 -0.55
CA ILE A 250 8.91 -2.96 -1.12
C ILE A 250 9.29 -2.33 -2.47
N ALA A 251 8.32 -2.13 -3.36
CA ALA A 251 8.53 -1.54 -4.68
C ALA A 251 9.11 -0.11 -4.61
N ALA A 252 8.75 0.69 -3.59
CA ALA A 252 9.33 2.02 -3.37
C ALA A 252 10.83 1.98 -3.02
N THR A 253 11.34 0.85 -2.53
CA THR A 253 12.76 0.65 -2.18
C THR A 253 13.61 0.23 -3.37
N ILE A 254 13.06 -0.53 -4.32
CA ILE A 254 13.81 -1.11 -5.46
C ILE A 254 14.63 -0.08 -6.26
N PRO A 255 14.11 1.12 -6.58
CA PRO A 255 14.90 2.15 -7.23
C PRO A 255 16.22 2.53 -6.53
N THR A 256 16.28 2.44 -5.20
CA THR A 256 17.49 2.76 -4.43
C THR A 256 18.56 1.67 -4.52
N LEU A 257 18.18 0.46 -4.94
CA LEU A 257 19.09 -0.68 -5.12
C LEU A 257 19.85 -0.62 -6.46
N LYS A 258 19.39 0.18 -7.43
CA LYS A 258 19.99 0.23 -8.78
C LYS A 258 21.52 0.46 -8.77
N PRO A 259 22.09 1.41 -7.99
CA PRO A 259 23.54 1.60 -7.95
C PRO A 259 24.31 0.38 -7.42
N PHE A 260 23.72 -0.37 -6.49
CA PHE A 260 24.29 -1.60 -5.94
C PHE A 260 24.41 -2.69 -7.01
N VAL A 261 23.32 -2.95 -7.72
CA VAL A 261 23.29 -3.99 -8.77
C VAL A 261 24.29 -3.65 -9.89
N GLY A 262 24.46 -2.36 -10.20
CA GLY A 262 25.50 -1.90 -11.11
C GLY A 262 26.93 -2.13 -10.60
N ALA A 263 27.16 -2.06 -9.28
CA ALA A 263 28.46 -2.31 -8.67
C ALA A 263 28.87 -3.79 -8.66
N PHE A 264 27.92 -4.73 -8.68
CA PHE A 264 28.21 -6.16 -8.86
C PHE A 264 28.38 -6.57 -10.32
N ASN A 265 27.96 -5.71 -11.26
CA ASN A 265 28.14 -5.96 -12.68
C ASN A 265 29.55 -5.54 -13.17
N THR A 266 30.58 -5.74 -12.32
CA THR A 266 31.99 -5.59 -12.68
C THR A 266 32.36 -6.67 -13.68
N GLY A 267 32.27 -6.31 -14.96
CA GLY A 267 32.72 -7.01 -16.16
C GLY A 267 33.53 -8.30 -15.98
N TRP A 268 32.83 -9.43 -15.86
CA TRP A 268 33.31 -10.71 -16.35
C TRP A 268 32.56 -10.98 -17.66
N GLY A 269 33.10 -10.43 -18.74
CA GLY A 269 32.60 -10.50 -20.11
C GLY A 269 33.43 -9.59 -21.01
#